data_AF-A0A7X7BRW0-F1
#
_entry.id   AF-A0A7X7BRW0-F1
#
_cell.length_a   1.000
_cell.length_b   1.000
_cell.length_c   1.000
_cell.angle_alpha   90.00
_cell.angle_beta   90.00
_cell.angle_gamma   90.00
#
_symmetry.space_group_name_H-M   'P 1'
#
loop_
_entity.id
_entity.type
_entity.pdbx_description
1 polymer ?
#
loop_
_entity_poly.entity_id
_entity_poly.type
_entity_poly.pdbx_seq_one_letter_code
_entity_poly.pdbx_strand_id
1 'polypeptide(L)'
;ASAGERQIINNLHTQYGLPEDLINILTYTCLTYDTVVNSNLAYKNANDWLQHGVATAVQALQYVKKRRDSFGNGNNRRSRRNYNYQNKRVEKGTDWSKKKVDTNSGISTAQLKDLFKDLNNK
;
A
#
# COMPACT_ATOMS: atom_id res chain seq x y z
N ALA A 1 -2.25 -24.42 20.92
CA ALA A 1 -2.68 -23.78 19.67
C ALA A 1 -4.20 -23.71 19.61
N SER A 2 -4.74 -22.50 19.55
CA SER A 2 -6.16 -22.24 19.31
C SER A 2 -6.60 -22.75 17.94
N ALA A 3 -7.91 -22.87 17.71
CA ALA A 3 -8.46 -23.28 16.41
C ALA A 3 -8.00 -22.35 15.27
N GLY A 4 -7.86 -21.04 15.54
CA GLY A 4 -7.37 -20.07 14.56
C GLY A 4 -5.91 -20.29 14.18
N GLU A 5 -5.03 -20.56 15.15
CA GLU A 5 -3.61 -20.86 14.87
C GLU A 5 -3.46 -22.15 14.06
N ARG A 6 -4.27 -23.17 14.35
CA ARG A 6 -4.31 -24.40 13.56
C ARG A 6 -4.71 -24.14 12.12
N GLN A 7 -5.71 -23.30 11.90
CA GLN A 7 -6.13 -22.92 10.54
C GLN A 7 -5.01 -22.19 9.78
N ILE A 8 -4.27 -21.30 10.45
CA ILE A 8 -3.14 -20.59 9.84
C ILE A 8 -2.05 -21.57 9.41
N ILE A 9 -1.65 -22.49 10.30
CA ILE A 9 -0.65 -23.53 10.02
C ILE A 9 -1.12 -24.43 8.86
N ASN A 10 -2.38 -24.85 8.87
CA ASN A 10 -2.96 -25.65 7.80
C ASN A 10 -2.97 -24.92 6.46
N ASN A 11 -3.21 -23.61 6.44
CA ASN A 11 -3.17 -22.81 5.21
C ASN A 11 -1.73 -22.66 4.68
N LEU A 12 -0.74 -22.50 5.58
CA LEU A 12 0.68 -22.47 5.17
C LEU A 12 1.11 -23.79 4.53
N HIS A 13 0.60 -24.92 5.03
CA HIS A 13 0.84 -26.22 4.42
C HIS A 13 0.09 -26.39 3.10
N THR A 14 -1.22 -26.16 3.09
CA THR A 14 -2.08 -26.53 1.95
C THR A 14 -2.13 -25.48 0.83
N GLN A 15 -2.14 -24.19 1.15
CA GLN A 15 -2.25 -23.12 0.14
C GLN A 15 -0.89 -22.65 -0.36
N TYR A 16 0.08 -22.54 0.55
CA TYR A 16 1.45 -22.10 0.22
C TYR A 16 2.38 -23.26 -0.15
N GLY A 17 1.98 -24.51 0.13
CA GLY A 17 2.80 -25.68 -0.16
C GLY A 17 4.11 -25.71 0.64
N LEU A 18 4.17 -25.05 1.81
CA LEU A 18 5.39 -25.02 2.60
C LEU A 18 5.60 -26.37 3.28
N PRO A 19 6.84 -26.91 3.28
CA PRO A 19 7.15 -28.12 4.03
C PRO A 19 7.05 -27.85 5.54
N GLU A 20 6.73 -28.89 6.32
CA GLU A 20 6.49 -28.80 7.76
C GLU A 20 7.66 -28.15 8.52
N ASP A 21 8.89 -28.54 8.20
CA ASP A 21 10.09 -27.95 8.81
C ASP A 21 10.18 -26.45 8.60
N LEU A 22 9.80 -25.95 7.41
CA LEU A 22 9.79 -24.53 7.11
C LEU A 22 8.67 -23.81 7.85
N ILE A 23 7.50 -24.43 7.99
CA ILE A 23 6.38 -23.92 8.78
C ILE A 23 6.77 -23.82 10.26
N ASN A 24 7.54 -24.77 10.79
CA ASN A 24 8.03 -24.73 12.16
C ASN A 24 8.94 -23.52 12.39
N ILE A 25 9.89 -23.26 11.48
CA ILE A 25 10.74 -22.06 11.58
C ILE A 25 9.91 -20.78 11.41
N LEU A 26 8.95 -20.75 10.49
CA LEU A 26 8.08 -19.60 10.30
C LEU A 26 7.26 -19.32 11.56
N THR A 27 6.68 -20.35 12.16
CA THR A 27 5.93 -20.28 13.41
C THR A 27 6.80 -19.73 14.53
N TYR A 28 8.00 -20.28 14.71
CA TYR A 28 8.97 -19.78 15.68
C TYR A 28 9.28 -18.30 15.43
N THR A 29 9.50 -17.89 14.17
CA THR A 29 9.81 -16.49 13.85
C THR A 29 8.65 -15.54 14.18
N CYS A 30 7.40 -15.95 13.95
CA CYS A 30 6.24 -15.16 14.39
C CYS A 30 6.24 -15.01 15.91
N LEU A 31 6.52 -16.08 16.64
CA LEU A 31 6.55 -16.10 18.10
C LEU A 31 7.71 -15.30 18.71
N THR A 32 8.74 -14.96 17.93
CA THR A 32 9.77 -14.02 18.40
C THR A 32 9.30 -12.57 18.48
N TYR A 33 8.20 -12.23 17.81
CA TYR A 33 7.63 -10.87 17.81
C TYR A 33 6.37 -10.74 18.66
N ASP A 34 5.59 -11.81 18.78
CA ASP A 34 4.30 -11.83 19.50
C ASP A 34 4.12 -13.18 20.22
N THR A 35 3.22 -13.24 21.19
CA THR A 35 2.91 -14.45 21.97
C THR A 35 2.05 -15.46 21.20
N VAL A 36 1.44 -15.05 20.08
CA VAL A 36 0.49 -15.84 19.29
C VAL A 36 0.85 -15.76 17.81
N VAL A 37 0.55 -16.81 17.05
CA VAL A 37 0.72 -16.80 15.59
C VAL A 37 -0.39 -15.98 14.93
N ASN A 38 -0.10 -14.72 14.61
CA ASN A 38 -1.00 -13.85 13.85
C ASN A 38 -0.95 -14.18 12.35
N SER A 39 -2.12 -14.33 11.72
CA SER A 39 -2.26 -14.65 10.29
C SER A 39 -1.56 -13.63 9.38
N ASN A 40 -1.70 -12.34 9.67
CA ASN A 40 -1.10 -11.27 8.86
C ASN A 40 0.42 -11.36 8.87
N LEU A 41 1.02 -11.62 10.03
CA LEU A 41 2.47 -11.76 10.15
C LEU A 41 2.96 -13.05 9.50
N ALA A 42 2.27 -14.15 9.75
CA ALA A 42 2.62 -15.47 9.21
C ALA A 42 2.61 -15.46 7.68
N TYR A 43 1.52 -14.98 7.06
CA TYR A 43 1.40 -14.92 5.61
C TYR A 43 2.35 -13.90 4.99
N LYS A 44 2.60 -12.76 5.65
CA LYS A 44 3.60 -11.80 5.16
C LYS A 44 5.00 -12.40 5.14
N ASN A 45 5.39 -13.11 6.19
CA ASN A 45 6.68 -13.79 6.26
C ASN A 45 6.77 -14.92 5.22
N ALA A 46 5.70 -15.71 5.04
CA ALA A 46 5.64 -16.76 4.01
C ALA A 46 5.86 -16.18 2.61
N ASN A 47 5.13 -15.12 2.27
CA ASN A 47 5.26 -14.43 0.99
C ASN A 47 6.68 -13.86 0.77
N ASP A 48 7.25 -13.21 1.79
CA ASP A 48 8.61 -12.67 1.75
C ASP A 48 9.64 -13.79 1.50
N TRP A 49 9.51 -14.93 2.18
CA TRP A 49 10.41 -16.06 2.00
C TRP A 49 10.30 -16.67 0.60
N LEU A 50 9.09 -16.91 0.11
CA LEU A 50 8.88 -17.42 -1.25
C LEU A 50 9.43 -16.48 -2.32
N GLN A 51 9.20 -15.17 -2.19
CA GLN A 51 9.73 -14.16 -3.10
C GLN A 51 11.26 -14.11 -3.12
N HIS A 52 11.90 -14.44 -1.99
CA HIS A 52 13.35 -14.48 -1.86
C HIS A 52 13.96 -15.88 -2.07
N GLY A 53 13.18 -16.85 -2.55
CA GLY A 53 13.66 -18.21 -2.84
C GLY A 53 14.04 -19.01 -1.60
N VAL A 54 13.49 -18.67 -0.44
CA VAL A 54 13.69 -19.39 0.82
C VAL A 54 12.68 -20.54 0.88
N ALA A 55 13.14 -21.75 0.59
CA ALA A 55 12.29 -22.94 0.47
C ALA A 55 12.60 -24.04 1.51
N THR A 56 13.64 -23.86 2.32
CA THR A 56 14.05 -24.85 3.34
C THR A 56 14.23 -24.20 4.72
N ALA A 57 14.04 -24.98 5.78
CA ALA A 57 14.22 -24.51 7.15
C ALA A 57 15.62 -23.91 7.40
N VAL A 58 16.67 -24.52 6.84
CA VAL A 58 18.04 -24.03 6.95
C VAL A 58 18.21 -22.66 6.28
N GLN A 59 17.68 -22.50 5.06
CA GLN A 59 17.69 -21.21 4.37
C GLN A 59 16.91 -20.15 5.16
N ALA A 60 15.77 -20.52 5.75
CA ALA A 60 14.98 -19.60 6.56
C ALA A 60 15.74 -19.12 7.80
N LEU A 61 16.41 -20.02 8.52
CA LEU A 61 17.27 -19.65 9.66
C LEU A 61 18.38 -18.68 9.24
N GLN A 62 19.08 -18.97 8.14
CA GLN A 62 20.11 -18.10 7.61
C GLN A 62 19.55 -16.73 7.19
N TYR A 63 18.40 -16.73 6.51
CA TYR A 63 17.72 -15.53 6.04
C TYR A 63 17.28 -14.63 7.21
N VAL A 64 16.65 -15.22 8.24
CA VAL A 64 16.21 -14.51 9.45
C VAL A 64 17.41 -13.93 10.20
N LYS A 65 18.49 -14.68 10.36
CA LYS A 65 19.73 -14.20 11.00
C LYS A 65 20.31 -13.00 10.24
N LYS A 66 20.51 -13.15 8.93
CA LYS A 66 21.02 -12.07 8.06
C LYS A 66 20.13 -10.82 8.14
N ARG A 67 18.81 -10.99 8.16
CA ARG A 67 17.84 -9.90 8.26
C ARG A 67 17.93 -9.20 9.61
N ARG A 68 18.02 -9.94 10.72
CA ARG A 68 18.22 -9.40 12.07
C ARG A 68 19.52 -8.60 12.16
N ASP A 69 20.61 -9.11 11.63
CA ASP A 69 21.91 -8.42 11.64
C ASP A 69 21.87 -7.13 10.80
N SER A 70 21.19 -7.18 9.64
CA SER A 70 21.00 -6.01 8.77
C SER A 70 20.19 -4.89 9.42
N PHE A 71 19.21 -5.25 10.26
CA PHE A 71 18.41 -4.27 11.03
C PHE A 71 19.08 -3.85 12.34
N GLY A 72 19.85 -4.73 12.99
CA GLY A 72 20.57 -4.49 14.23
C GLY A 72 21.77 -3.55 14.07
N ASN A 73 22.49 -3.64 12.95
CA ASN A 73 23.54 -2.67 12.58
C ASN A 73 22.97 -1.32 12.08
N GLY A 74 21.64 -1.14 12.14
CA GLY A 74 20.90 0.00 11.61
C GLY A 74 20.85 1.24 12.51
N ASN A 75 21.68 1.35 13.55
CA ASN A 75 21.82 2.61 14.31
C ASN A 75 22.23 3.80 13.43
N ASN A 76 22.66 3.56 12.17
CA ASN A 76 23.00 4.61 11.19
C ASN A 76 21.97 4.82 10.06
N ARG A 77 20.83 4.10 10.01
CA ARG A 77 19.85 4.23 8.91
C ARG A 77 18.47 4.73 9.34
N ARG A 78 18.17 4.77 10.63
CA ARG A 78 16.91 5.36 11.15
C ARG A 78 16.90 6.90 11.13
N SER A 79 18.03 7.55 10.87
CA SER A 79 18.16 9.02 10.81
C SER A 79 17.65 9.67 9.51
N ARG A 80 17.25 8.92 8.48
CA ARG A 80 16.79 9.53 7.19
C ARG A 80 15.39 9.13 6.74
N ARG A 81 14.43 9.01 7.66
CA ARG A 81 13.06 9.37 7.31
C ARG A 81 12.92 10.87 7.49
N ASN A 82 13.66 11.62 6.67
CA ASN A 82 13.29 13.01 6.43
C ASN A 82 11.94 12.90 5.72
N TYR A 83 10.88 13.29 6.42
CA TYR A 83 9.53 13.41 5.90
C TYR A 83 9.59 14.50 4.83
N ASN A 84 10.12 14.16 3.66
CA ASN A 84 10.22 15.09 2.55
C ASN A 84 8.80 15.30 2.08
N TYR A 85 8.24 16.42 2.56
CA TYR A 85 7.12 17.16 2.00
C TYR A 85 6.65 16.54 0.70
N GLN A 86 5.55 15.79 0.77
CA GLN A 86 4.86 15.34 -0.42
C GLN A 86 4.65 16.58 -1.29
N ASN A 87 5.16 16.55 -2.52
CA ASN A 87 4.93 17.60 -3.51
C ASN A 87 3.42 17.84 -3.61
N LYS A 88 2.92 18.87 -2.93
CA LYS A 88 1.51 19.24 -2.96
C LYS A 88 1.21 19.62 -4.41
N ARG A 89 0.30 18.88 -5.05
CA ARG A 89 -0.12 19.18 -6.42
C ARG A 89 -0.71 20.59 -6.42
N VAL A 90 -0.09 21.49 -7.18
CA VAL A 90 -0.64 22.81 -7.47
C VAL A 90 -1.50 22.63 -8.71
N GLU A 91 -2.82 22.62 -8.52
CA GLU A 91 -3.76 22.56 -9.63
C GLU A 91 -3.75 23.90 -10.36
N LYS A 92 -3.61 23.87 -11.70
CA LYS A 92 -3.72 25.06 -12.54
C LYS A 92 -5.20 25.39 -12.70
N GLY A 93 -5.74 26.21 -11.82
CA GLY A 93 -7.06 26.79 -12.02
C GLY A 93 -7.06 27.67 -13.28
N THR A 94 -8.05 27.50 -14.14
CA THR A 94 -8.29 28.46 -15.23
C THR A 94 -8.76 29.77 -14.61
N ASP A 95 -8.02 30.84 -14.82
CA ASP A 95 -8.38 32.16 -14.32
C ASP A 95 -9.47 32.78 -15.23
N TRP A 96 -10.72 32.48 -14.91
CA TRP A 96 -11.89 32.98 -15.65
C TRP A 96 -11.98 34.51 -15.66
N SER A 97 -11.33 35.21 -14.73
CA SER A 97 -11.34 36.67 -14.66
C SER A 97 -10.53 37.34 -15.79
N LYS A 98 -9.60 36.60 -16.41
CA LYS A 98 -8.76 37.10 -17.51
C LYS A 98 -9.38 36.96 -18.88
N LYS A 99 -10.51 36.26 -19.02
CA LYS A 99 -11.22 36.11 -20.28
C LYS A 99 -12.01 37.38 -20.57
N LYS A 100 -11.48 38.23 -21.46
CA LYS A 100 -12.22 39.38 -21.99
C LYS A 100 -13.38 38.87 -22.86
N VAL A 101 -14.56 39.45 -22.69
CA VAL A 101 -15.73 39.15 -23.51
C VAL A 101 -15.47 39.67 -24.93
N ASP A 102 -15.61 38.80 -25.92
CA ASP A 102 -15.59 39.21 -27.33
C ASP A 102 -16.93 39.88 -27.66
N THR A 103 -16.88 41.19 -27.93
CA THR A 103 -18.06 42.00 -28.26
C THR A 103 -18.43 41.90 -29.74
N ASN A 104 -17.69 41.16 -30.56
CA ASN A 104 -17.91 41.04 -32.01
C ASN A 104 -18.64 39.75 -32.40
N SER A 105 -19.42 39.16 -31.50
CA SER A 105 -20.13 37.90 -31.77
C SER A 105 -21.26 38.01 -32.80
N GLY A 106 -21.52 39.22 -33.34
CA GLY A 106 -22.57 39.47 -34.32
C GLY A 106 -23.99 39.28 -33.78
N ILE A 107 -24.14 38.99 -32.48
CA ILE A 107 -25.41 38.75 -31.83
C ILE A 107 -25.86 40.04 -31.16
N SER A 108 -27.02 40.54 -31.59
CA SER A 108 -27.62 41.73 -31.00
C SER A 108 -28.19 41.43 -29.61
N THR A 109 -28.27 42.46 -28.76
CA THR A 109 -28.90 42.35 -27.43
C THR A 109 -30.37 41.93 -27.49
N ALA A 110 -31.06 42.16 -28.61
CA ALA A 110 -32.43 41.71 -28.82
C ALA A 110 -32.50 40.18 -28.97
N GLN A 111 -31.62 39.59 -29.79
CA GLN A 111 -31.53 38.14 -29.98
C GLN A 111 -31.13 37.41 -28.69
N LEU A 112 -30.29 38.02 -27.85
CA LEU A 112 -29.98 37.48 -26.53
C LEU A 112 -31.21 37.44 -25.62
N LYS A 113 -32.02 38.50 -25.60
CA LYS A 113 -33.23 38.56 -24.77
C LYS A 113 -34.27 37.51 -25.18
N ASP A 114 -34.44 37.28 -26.48
CA ASP A 114 -35.32 36.22 -26.96
C ASP A 114 -34.81 34.82 -26.60
N LEU A 115 -33.50 34.59 -26.69
CA LEU A 115 -32.86 33.33 -26.25
C LEU A 115 -33.08 33.02 -24.75
N PHE A 116 -33.08 34.04 -23.88
CA PHE A 116 -33.29 33.85 -22.44
C PHE A 116 -34.76 33.81 -22.02
N LYS A 117 -35.69 34.12 -22.93
CA LYS A 117 -37.13 34.18 -22.63
C LYS A 117 -37.70 32.81 -22.26
N ASP A 118 -37.18 31.75 -22.88
CA ASP A 118 -37.60 30.36 -22.62
C ASP A 118 -37.04 29.79 -21.31
N LEU A 119 -36.00 30.43 -20.73
CA LEU A 119 -35.41 30.02 -19.46
C LEU A 119 -36.15 30.59 -18.24
N ASN A 120 -36.92 31.67 -18.42
CA ASN A 120 -37.71 32.29 -17.35
C ASN A 120 -39.14 31.72 -17.20
N ASN A 121 -39.53 30.76 -18.06
CA ASN A 121 -40.82 30.07 -17.98
C ASN A 121 -40.67 28.68 -17.35
N LYS A 122 -40.05 28.60 -16.17
CA LYS A 122 -40.05 27.41 -15.33
C LYS A 122 -40.04 27.76 -13.85
#